data_AF-A0A1X0RMI6-F1
#
_entry.id   AF-A0A1X0RMI6-F1
#
_cell.length_a   1.000
_cell.length_b   1.000
_cell.length_c   1.000
_cell.angle_alpha   90.00
_cell.angle_beta   90.00
_cell.angle_gamma   90.00
#
_symmetry.space_group_name_H-M   'P 1'
#
loop_
_entity.id
_entity.type
_entity.pdbx_description
1 polymer ?
#
loop_
_entity_poly.entity_id
_entity_poly.type
_entity_poly.pdbx_seq_one_letter_code
_entity_poly.pdbx_strand_id
1 'polypeptide(L)'
;MNFKDLQYSISKLTTQVQSQVARNNPLQNQDTRSLNYWLFQERNELATLRTKAYQQLETSKAFMDWVNDESVKYEQDKEYRIKDVGKALCSLFNKQVELEQCYAGKYIQADTLAYKQC
;
A
#
# COMPACT_ATOMS: atom_id res chain seq x y z
N MET A 1 -17.91 52.96 -8.88
CA MET A 1 -17.00 51.86 -8.47
C MET A 1 -16.13 51.52 -9.65
N ASN A 2 -14.81 51.54 -9.49
CA ASN A 2 -13.85 51.38 -10.58
C ASN A 2 -13.59 49.88 -10.84
N PHE A 3 -13.33 49.49 -12.10
CA PHE A 3 -13.07 48.10 -12.47
C PHE A 3 -11.88 47.50 -11.71
N LYS A 4 -10.87 48.33 -11.41
CA LYS A 4 -9.73 47.98 -10.56
C LYS A 4 -10.12 47.63 -9.13
N ASP A 5 -11.10 48.33 -8.55
CA ASP A 5 -11.59 48.06 -7.18
C ASP A 5 -12.38 46.74 -7.13
N LEU A 6 -13.10 46.41 -8.21
CA LEU A 6 -13.81 45.15 -8.36
C LEU A 6 -12.84 43.96 -8.48
N GLN A 7 -11.79 44.12 -9.28
CA GLN A 7 -10.76 43.11 -9.45
C GLN A 7 -9.97 42.87 -8.15
N TYR A 8 -9.71 43.94 -7.39
CA TYR A 8 -9.09 43.86 -6.06
C TYR A 8 -9.98 43.13 -5.05
N SER A 9 -11.28 43.44 -5.00
CA SER A 9 -12.22 42.80 -4.08
C SER A 9 -12.45 41.32 -4.41
N ILE A 10 -12.51 40.95 -5.69
CA ILE A 10 -12.54 39.53 -6.11
C ILE A 10 -11.25 38.82 -5.71
N SER A 11 -10.08 39.42 -5.94
CA SER A 11 -8.80 38.82 -5.54
C SER A 11 -8.73 38.61 -4.04
N LYS A 12 -9.15 39.61 -3.25
CA LYS A 12 -9.22 39.53 -1.79
C LYS A 12 -10.17 38.42 -1.31
N LEU A 13 -11.33 38.27 -1.95
CA LEU A 13 -12.29 37.22 -1.63
C LEU A 13 -11.69 35.84 -1.88
N THR A 14 -11.04 35.63 -3.03
CA THR A 14 -10.38 34.37 -3.39
C THR A 14 -9.31 34.00 -2.36
N THR A 15 -8.47 34.96 -1.97
CA THR A 15 -7.44 34.73 -0.94
C THR A 15 -8.04 34.42 0.42
N GLN A 16 -9.14 35.09 0.80
CA GLN A 16 -9.84 34.82 2.05
C GLN A 16 -10.47 33.43 2.08
N VAL A 17 -11.07 32.98 0.98
CA VAL A 17 -11.61 31.63 0.84
C VAL A 17 -10.50 30.59 0.93
N GLN A 18 -9.39 30.78 0.21
CA GLN A 18 -8.23 29.87 0.28
C GLN A 18 -7.63 29.80 1.69
N SER A 19 -7.48 30.95 2.36
CA SER A 19 -7.06 31.05 3.76
C SER A 19 -7.99 30.30 4.70
N GLN A 20 -9.31 30.46 4.52
CA GLN A 20 -10.30 29.82 5.37
C GLN A 20 -10.34 28.31 5.15
N VAL A 21 -10.21 27.86 3.91
CA VAL A 21 -10.09 26.44 3.57
C VAL A 21 -8.82 25.84 4.16
N ALA A 22 -7.68 26.53 4.10
CA ALA A 22 -6.43 26.09 4.72
C ALA A 22 -6.54 26.00 6.26
N ARG A 23 -7.12 27.02 6.91
CA ARG A 23 -7.34 27.05 8.36
C ARG A 23 -8.30 25.97 8.86
N ASN A 24 -9.32 25.67 8.07
CA ASN A 24 -10.30 24.63 8.40
C ASN A 24 -9.88 23.24 7.92
N ASN A 25 -8.72 23.10 7.26
CA ASN A 25 -8.24 21.82 6.80
C ASN A 25 -7.67 21.03 8.00
N PRO A 26 -8.31 19.92 8.42
CA PRO A 26 -7.79 19.09 9.50
C PRO A 26 -6.42 18.46 9.15
N LEU A 27 -5.99 18.47 7.88
CA LEU A 27 -4.64 18.06 7.48
C LEU A 27 -3.55 19.09 7.84
N GLN A 28 -3.93 20.35 8.06
CA GLN A 28 -3.03 21.47 8.36
C GLN A 28 -3.17 22.00 9.80
N ASN A 29 -4.13 21.48 10.58
CA ASN A 29 -4.28 21.83 11.99
C ASN A 29 -3.13 21.23 12.83
N GLN A 30 -2.60 22.04 13.75
CA GLN A 30 -1.48 21.69 14.61
C GLN A 30 -1.83 20.56 15.58
N ASP A 31 -3.09 20.51 16.05
CA ASP A 31 -3.57 19.49 16.99
C ASP A 31 -3.70 18.09 16.35
N THR A 32 -3.99 18.05 15.05
CA THR A 32 -4.16 16.82 14.26
C THR A 32 -2.88 16.43 13.51
N ARG A 33 -1.83 17.25 13.55
CA ARG A 33 -0.58 17.05 12.81
C ARG A 33 0.05 15.68 13.05
N SER A 34 0.08 15.23 14.30
CA SER A 34 0.64 13.93 14.69
C SER A 34 -0.18 12.77 14.11
N LEU A 35 -1.51 12.88 14.12
CA LEU A 35 -2.42 11.90 13.52
C LEU A 35 -2.23 11.84 11.99
N ASN A 36 -2.11 13.00 11.34
CA ASN A 36 -1.87 13.08 9.89
C ASN A 36 -0.53 12.46 9.50
N TYR A 37 0.51 12.69 10.30
CA TYR A 37 1.82 12.07 10.09
C TYR A 37 1.75 10.55 10.23
N TRP A 38 1.06 10.05 11.27
CA TRP A 38 0.83 8.62 11.45
C TRP A 38 0.06 8.02 10.27
N LEU A 39 -1.06 8.62 9.84
CA LEU A 39 -1.83 8.16 8.67
C LEU A 39 -0.99 8.13 7.38
N PHE A 40 -0.11 9.12 7.19
CA PHE A 40 0.81 9.14 6.05
C PHE A 40 1.82 7.99 6.12
N GLN A 41 2.37 7.72 7.30
CA GLN A 41 3.30 6.61 7.51
C GLN A 41 2.61 5.26 7.25
N GLU A 42 1.43 5.06 7.81
CA GLU A 42 0.61 3.86 7.60
C GLU A 42 0.32 3.59 6.12
N ARG A 43 0.06 4.64 5.33
CA ARG A 43 -0.12 4.51 3.88
C ARG A 43 1.13 4.07 3.14
N ASN A 44 2.29 4.60 3.52
CA ASN A 44 3.56 4.17 2.94
C ASN A 44 3.86 2.72 3.30
N GLU A 45 3.65 2.34 4.55
CA GLU A 45 3.83 0.96 5.01
C GLU A 45 2.90 0.00 4.25
N LEU A 46 1.64 0.38 4.01
CA LEU A 46 0.72 -0.39 3.19
C LEU A 46 1.20 -0.54 1.74
N ALA A 47 1.73 0.53 1.14
CA ALA A 47 2.28 0.49 -0.22
C ALA A 47 3.53 -0.43 -0.32
N THR A 48 4.39 -0.38 0.70
CA THR A 48 5.55 -1.28 0.83
C THR A 48 5.08 -2.73 0.97
N LEU A 49 4.08 -3.00 1.80
CA LEU A 49 3.54 -4.34 2.00
C LEU A 49 2.96 -4.94 0.72
N ARG A 50 2.23 -4.15 -0.07
CA ARG A 50 1.73 -4.57 -1.39
C ARG A 50 2.86 -4.89 -2.37
N THR A 51 3.88 -4.04 -2.42
CA THR A 51 5.06 -4.26 -3.29
C THR A 51 5.78 -5.54 -2.90
N LYS A 52 5.96 -5.78 -1.61
CA LYS A 52 6.61 -6.98 -1.08
C LYS A 52 5.81 -8.25 -1.41
N ALA A 53 4.50 -8.23 -1.20
CA ALA A 53 3.63 -9.37 -1.53
C ALA A 53 3.69 -9.71 -3.03
N TYR A 54 3.74 -8.70 -3.91
CA TYR A 54 3.94 -8.90 -5.34
C TYR A 54 5.30 -9.53 -5.66
N GLN A 55 6.39 -9.01 -5.09
CA GLN A 55 7.73 -9.56 -5.28
C GLN A 55 7.84 -11.01 -4.79
N GLN A 56 7.21 -11.34 -3.65
CA GLN A 56 7.17 -12.69 -3.12
C GLN A 56 6.41 -13.66 -4.03
N LEU A 57 5.31 -13.20 -4.66
CA LEU A 57 4.57 -14.01 -5.62
C LEU A 57 5.43 -14.35 -6.85
N GLU A 58 6.10 -13.35 -7.42
CA GLU A 58 7.01 -13.56 -8.56
C GLU A 58 8.20 -14.46 -8.18
N THR A 59 8.75 -14.27 -6.98
CA THR A 59 9.81 -15.14 -6.44
C THR A 59 9.33 -16.58 -6.28
N SER A 60 8.11 -16.80 -5.82
CA SER A 60 7.54 -18.14 -5.62
C SER A 60 7.36 -18.87 -6.95
N LYS A 61 6.98 -18.16 -8.02
CA LYS A 61 6.91 -18.71 -9.38
C LYS A 61 8.29 -19.13 -9.88
N ALA A 62 9.26 -18.22 -9.82
CA ALA A 62 10.64 -18.50 -10.24
C ALA A 62 11.26 -19.65 -9.44
N PHE A 63 10.95 -19.74 -8.14
CA PHE A 63 11.37 -20.85 -7.29
C PHE A 63 10.77 -22.18 -7.76
N MET A 64 9.48 -22.22 -8.12
CA MET A 64 8.86 -23.44 -8.65
C MET A 64 9.43 -23.85 -10.01
N ASP A 65 9.74 -22.89 -10.88
CA ASP A 65 10.40 -23.17 -12.15
C ASP A 65 11.76 -23.81 -11.91
N TRP A 66 12.55 -23.25 -10.98
CA TRP A 66 13.82 -23.83 -10.57
C TRP A 66 13.68 -25.24 -9.95
N VAL A 67 12.70 -25.45 -9.07
CA VAL A 67 12.42 -26.78 -8.48
C VAL A 67 12.09 -27.80 -9.56
N ASN A 68 11.32 -27.41 -10.58
CA ASN A 68 10.98 -28.29 -11.69
C ASN A 68 12.23 -28.64 -12.51
N ASP A 69 13.03 -27.64 -12.89
CA ASP A 69 14.28 -27.84 -13.64
C ASP A 69 15.25 -28.74 -12.87
N GLU A 70 15.42 -28.51 -11.57
CA GLU A 70 16.31 -29.29 -10.72
C GLU A 70 15.80 -30.72 -10.55
N SER A 71 14.47 -30.93 -10.49
CA SER A 71 13.88 -32.26 -10.43
C SER A 71 14.12 -33.08 -11.70
N VAL A 72 14.21 -32.44 -12.87
CA VAL A 72 14.49 -33.11 -14.15
C VAL A 72 15.97 -33.51 -14.25
N LYS A 73 16.89 -32.66 -13.77
CA LYS A 73 18.33 -32.96 -13.78
C LYS A 73 18.70 -34.21 -12.98
N TYR A 74 17.98 -34.46 -11.89
CA TYR A 74 18.24 -35.59 -10.98
C TYR A 74 17.12 -36.63 -10.99
N GLU A 75 16.37 -36.75 -12.10
CA GLU A 75 15.22 -37.63 -12.22
C GLU A 75 15.56 -39.12 -12.00
N GLN A 76 16.83 -39.50 -12.17
CA GLN A 76 17.33 -40.87 -11.92
C GLN A 76 17.62 -41.15 -10.43
N ASP A 77 17.75 -40.10 -9.61
CA ASP A 77 18.03 -40.23 -8.19
C ASP A 77 16.73 -40.27 -7.38
N LYS A 78 16.28 -41.48 -7.06
CA LYS A 78 15.01 -41.72 -6.35
C LYS A 78 15.00 -41.16 -4.91
N GLU A 79 16.15 -40.86 -4.32
CA GLU A 79 16.23 -40.23 -3.00
C GLU A 79 16.12 -38.69 -3.07
N TYR A 80 16.24 -38.11 -4.26
CA TYR A 80 16.21 -36.67 -4.45
C TYR A 80 14.78 -36.10 -4.39
N ARG A 81 14.33 -35.76 -3.18
CA ARG A 81 12.96 -35.26 -2.89
C ARG A 81 12.74 -33.76 -3.11
N ILE A 82 13.54 -33.10 -3.95
CA ILE A 82 13.45 -31.64 -4.12
C ILE A 82 12.07 -31.17 -4.56
N LYS A 83 11.38 -31.99 -5.35
CA LYS A 83 10.06 -31.66 -5.89
C LYS A 83 8.99 -31.59 -4.79
N ASP A 84 9.05 -32.51 -3.84
CA ASP A 84 8.08 -32.57 -2.72
C ASP A 84 8.35 -31.44 -1.73
N VAL A 85 9.62 -31.23 -1.37
CA VAL A 85 10.04 -30.12 -0.50
C VAL A 85 9.73 -28.77 -1.15
N GLY A 86 10.04 -28.61 -2.43
CA GLY A 86 9.78 -27.40 -3.19
C GLY A 86 8.29 -27.07 -3.30
N LYS A 87 7.44 -28.08 -3.56
CA LYS A 87 5.98 -27.90 -3.55
C LYS A 87 5.45 -27.50 -2.18
N ALA A 88 5.94 -28.11 -1.11
CA ALA A 88 5.53 -27.77 0.25
C ALA A 88 5.93 -26.32 0.61
N LEU A 89 7.16 -25.91 0.28
CA LEU A 89 7.62 -24.53 0.46
C LEU A 89 6.83 -23.53 -0.37
N CYS A 90 6.55 -23.85 -1.64
CA CYS A 90 5.72 -22.97 -2.47
C CYS A 90 4.29 -22.84 -1.92
N SER A 91 3.72 -23.91 -1.36
CA SER A 91 2.42 -23.83 -0.69
C SER A 91 2.45 -22.87 0.51
N LEU A 92 3.52 -22.90 1.30
CA LEU A 92 3.71 -21.96 2.41
C LEU A 92 3.87 -20.52 1.92
N PHE A 93 4.68 -20.28 0.88
CA PHE A 93 4.86 -18.94 0.32
C PHE A 93 3.55 -18.37 -0.26
N ASN A 94 2.77 -19.20 -0.97
CA ASN A 94 1.46 -18.79 -1.45
C ASN A 94 0.51 -18.45 -0.30
N LYS A 95 0.56 -19.23 0.80
CA LYS A 95 -0.26 -18.93 1.97
C LYS A 95 0.16 -17.64 2.67
N GLN A 96 1.46 -17.35 2.72
CA GLN A 96 1.98 -16.08 3.22
C GLN A 96 1.43 -14.90 2.40
N VAL A 97 1.51 -14.98 1.07
CA VAL A 97 0.98 -13.94 0.17
C VAL A 97 -0.52 -13.73 0.38
N GLU A 98 -1.30 -14.81 0.53
CA GLU A 98 -2.75 -14.73 0.81
C GLU A 98 -3.03 -13.98 2.12
N LEU A 99 -2.28 -14.27 3.19
CA LEU A 99 -2.42 -13.60 4.48
C LEU A 99 -2.03 -12.13 4.40
N GLU A 100 -0.92 -11.80 3.73
CA GLU A 100 -0.46 -10.42 3.53
C GLU A 100 -1.49 -9.60 2.72
N GLN A 101 -2.11 -10.20 1.69
CA GLN A 101 -3.18 -9.57 0.93
C GLN A 101 -4.46 -9.37 1.75
N CYS A 102 -4.85 -10.36 2.56
CA CYS A 102 -6.00 -10.23 3.45
C CYS A 102 -5.79 -9.12 4.49
N TYR A 103 -4.59 -9.05 5.07
CA TYR A 103 -4.21 -7.98 5.99
C TYR A 103 -4.28 -6.61 5.32
N ALA A 104 -3.68 -6.46 4.13
CA ALA A 104 -3.74 -5.23 3.35
C ALA A 104 -5.19 -4.82 3.04
N GLY A 105 -6.06 -5.78 2.72
CA GLY A 105 -7.49 -5.55 2.45
C GLY A 105 -8.24 -4.98 3.64
N LYS A 106 -8.03 -5.53 4.84
CA LYS A 106 -8.62 -5.02 6.09
C LYS A 106 -8.11 -3.62 6.43
N TYR A 107 -6.83 -3.35 6.16
CA TYR A 107 -6.24 -2.03 6.38
C TYR A 107 -6.89 -0.93 5.53
N ILE A 108 -7.18 -1.22 4.27
CA ILE A 108 -7.89 -0.30 3.36
C ILE A 108 -9.29 0.00 3.88
N GLN A 109 -10.02 -1.01 4.36
CA GLN A 109 -11.35 -0.80 4.92
C GLN A 109 -11.32 0.12 6.15
N ALA A 110 -10.32 -0.03 7.02
CA ALA A 110 -10.12 0.86 8.16
C ALA A 110 -9.78 2.31 7.75
N ASP A 111 -8.87 2.52 6.78
CA ASP A 111 -8.56 3.87 6.26
C ASP A 111 -9.81 4.54 5.65
N THR A 112 -10.60 3.78 4.88
CA THR A 112 -11.82 4.29 4.25
C THR A 112 -12.90 4.70 5.27
N LEU A 113 -12.98 4.00 6.40
CA LEU A 113 -13.90 4.32 7.49
C LEU A 113 -13.46 5.56 8.27
N ALA A 114 -12.16 5.75 8.49
CA ALA A 114 -11.62 6.94 9.15
C ALA A 114 -11.96 8.23 8.39
N TYR A 115 -11.93 8.20 7.06
CA TYR A 115 -12.29 9.34 6.21
C TYR A 115 -13.78 9.66 6.14
N LYS A 116 -14.67 8.73 6.52
CA LYS A 116 -16.13 9.01 6.57
C LYS A 116 -16.57 9.67 7.88
N GLN A 117 -15.70 9.69 8.89
CA GLN A 117 -15.99 10.24 10.22
C GLN A 117 -15.33 11.61 10.46
N CYS A 118 -14.41 12.03 9.58
CA CYS A 118 -13.82 13.37 9.51
C CYS A 118 -14.52 14.21 8.44
#